data_AF-A0A933ZHI6-F1
#
_entry.id   AF-A0A933ZHI6-F1
#
_cell.length_a   1.000
_cell.length_b   1.000
_cell.length_c   1.000
_cell.angle_alpha   90.00
_cell.angle_beta   90.00
_cell.angle_gamma   90.00
#
_symmetry.space_group_name_H-M   'P 1'
#
loop_
_entity.id
_entity.type
_entity.pdbx_description
1 polymer ?
#
loop_
_entity_poly.entity_id
_entity_poly.type
_entity_poly.pdbx_seq_one_letter_code
_entity_poly.pdbx_strand_id
1 'polypeptide(L)'
;MTARKQKGNTNPHPVDSTTRTCCGGIGDHTAECPPALRIFDTAGSMAPVNLDPTAPEIVRWDELTGDVDIYHGGDASKVLDVPRPSWCDPDEDFYGDSIDSFGYGSAVARVVVSNGTGVSDGESLDPARVTVQALMAASGYVHYGIQICLSRATGADKDRLWINSKMTLTPAEALELADVLRAAVDLTGVEQ
;
A
#
# COMPACT_ATOMS: atom_id res chain seq x y z
N MET A 1 -13.17 -20.52 38.78
CA MET A 1 -14.39 -20.02 38.11
C MET A 1 -14.82 -18.75 38.82
N THR A 2 -14.44 -17.59 38.28
CA THR A 2 -14.74 -16.28 38.87
C THR A 2 -15.64 -15.51 37.90
N ALA A 3 -16.87 -15.25 38.33
CA ALA A 3 -17.88 -14.56 37.52
C ALA A 3 -17.50 -13.09 37.32
N ARG A 4 -17.44 -12.65 36.06
CA ARG A 4 -17.21 -11.26 35.65
C ARG A 4 -18.51 -10.48 35.86
N LYS A 5 -18.53 -9.53 36.81
CA LYS A 5 -19.63 -8.57 37.00
C LYS A 5 -19.74 -7.67 35.76
N GLN A 6 -20.88 -7.68 35.07
CA GLN A 6 -21.21 -6.70 34.03
C GLN A 6 -21.34 -5.31 34.66
N LYS A 7 -20.64 -4.34 34.06
CA LYS A 7 -20.67 -2.93 34.45
C LYS A 7 -21.94 -2.30 33.86
N GLY A 8 -22.84 -1.81 34.70
CA GLY A 8 -24.08 -1.16 34.27
C GLY A 8 -23.81 0.08 33.44
N ASN A 9 -24.50 0.21 32.31
CA ASN A 9 -24.47 1.38 31.43
C ASN A 9 -25.16 2.56 32.13
N THR A 10 -24.42 3.61 32.47
CA THR A 10 -24.90 4.79 33.20
C THR A 10 -25.38 5.92 32.28
N ASN A 11 -25.75 5.61 31.04
CA ASN A 11 -26.18 6.65 30.10
C ASN A 11 -27.59 7.17 30.49
N PRO A 12 -27.75 8.45 30.87
CA PRO A 12 -29.02 9.00 31.35
C PRO A 12 -30.11 9.08 30.26
N HIS A 13 -29.76 8.83 29.00
CA HIS A 13 -30.67 8.80 27.87
C HIS A 13 -30.49 7.49 27.08
N PRO A 14 -31.17 6.40 27.45
CA PRO A 14 -31.15 5.17 26.67
C PRO A 14 -31.79 5.45 25.30
N VAL A 15 -30.97 5.45 24.25
CA VAL A 15 -31.44 5.63 22.88
C VAL A 15 -31.99 4.31 22.35
N ASP A 16 -33.28 4.32 22.01
CA ASP A 16 -33.92 3.26 21.23
C ASP A 16 -33.42 3.33 19.79
N SER A 17 -32.56 2.38 19.41
CA SER A 17 -31.98 2.25 18.07
C SER A 17 -33.00 2.07 16.94
N THR A 18 -34.29 1.87 17.25
CA THR A 18 -35.31 1.57 16.23
C THR A 18 -35.99 2.80 15.63
N THR A 19 -35.79 4.01 16.17
CA THR A 19 -36.69 5.14 15.81
C THR A 19 -36.11 6.27 14.98
N ARG A 20 -34.79 6.42 14.74
CA ARG A 20 -34.26 7.50 13.87
C ARG A 20 -32.98 7.17 13.11
N THR A 21 -33.11 6.92 11.81
CA THR A 21 -32.03 6.99 10.80
C THR A 21 -31.94 8.40 10.23
N CYS A 22 -31.25 9.34 10.90
CA CYS A 22 -30.97 10.65 10.29
C CYS A 22 -29.56 10.76 9.66
N CYS A 23 -28.62 9.86 9.97
CA CYS A 23 -27.22 9.97 9.51
C CYS A 23 -26.58 8.66 9.02
N GLY A 24 -27.35 7.65 8.60
CA GLY A 24 -26.78 6.41 8.04
C GLY A 24 -25.95 5.56 9.03
N GLY A 25 -26.05 5.83 10.35
CA GLY A 25 -25.48 4.96 11.39
C GLY A 25 -24.04 5.24 11.82
N ILE A 26 -23.46 6.39 11.48
CA ILE A 26 -22.12 6.79 11.98
C ILE A 26 -22.32 7.77 13.16
N GLY A 27 -21.68 7.43 14.28
CA GLY A 27 -21.99 7.95 15.62
C GLY A 27 -21.73 9.43 15.92
N ASP A 28 -22.15 9.78 17.13
CA ASP A 28 -22.22 11.09 17.81
C ASP A 28 -23.28 12.09 17.30
N HIS A 29 -24.43 12.07 17.99
CA HIS A 29 -25.49 13.06 17.82
C HIS A 29 -25.47 14.04 18.99
N THR A 30 -25.30 15.32 18.71
CA THR A 30 -25.72 16.39 19.63
C THR A 30 -27.20 16.70 19.38
N ALA A 31 -27.88 17.31 20.37
CA ALA A 31 -29.30 17.69 20.25
C ALA A 31 -29.60 18.68 19.11
N GLU A 32 -28.56 19.22 18.47
CA GLU A 32 -28.60 20.27 17.45
C GLU A 32 -28.11 19.78 16.09
N CYS A 33 -28.41 18.53 15.70
CA CYS A 33 -28.09 18.05 14.36
C CYS A 33 -28.99 18.79 13.33
N PRO A 34 -28.43 19.66 12.46
CA PRO A 34 -29.23 20.35 11.45
C PRO A 34 -29.79 19.33 10.45
N PRO A 35 -30.97 19.58 9.86
CA PRO A 35 -31.54 18.68 8.86
C PRO A 35 -30.54 18.52 7.70
N ALA A 36 -30.32 17.27 7.28
CA ALA A 36 -29.42 16.94 6.17
C ALA A 36 -29.70 17.85 4.96
N LEU A 37 -28.67 18.57 4.52
CA LEU A 37 -28.70 19.35 3.27
C LEU A 37 -29.11 18.40 2.14
N ARG A 38 -30.33 18.57 1.62
CA ARG A 38 -30.82 17.86 0.44
C ARG A 38 -30.16 18.44 -0.81
N ILE A 39 -28.90 18.09 -1.04
CA ILE A 39 -28.11 18.58 -2.18
C ILE A 39 -28.62 17.99 -3.52
N PHE A 40 -29.48 16.98 -3.49
CA PHE A 40 -29.93 16.25 -4.70
C PHE A 40 -31.46 16.15 -4.88
N ASP A 41 -32.25 17.12 -4.41
CA ASP A 41 -33.67 17.22 -4.80
C ASP A 41 -33.85 17.87 -6.20
N THR A 42 -33.00 17.48 -7.16
CA THR A 42 -33.19 17.72 -8.60
C THR A 42 -33.72 16.45 -9.26
N ALA A 43 -34.85 15.95 -8.76
CA ALA A 43 -35.68 14.97 -9.46
C ALA A 43 -36.48 15.63 -10.62
N GLY A 44 -35.86 16.58 -11.33
CA GLY A 44 -36.30 16.95 -12.66
C GLY A 44 -35.87 15.80 -13.56
N SER A 45 -36.83 14.98 -13.96
CA SER A 45 -36.66 13.88 -14.91
C SER A 45 -35.95 14.36 -16.17
N MET A 46 -34.61 14.34 -16.19
CA MET A 46 -33.85 14.39 -17.42
C MET A 46 -34.04 13.03 -18.06
N ALA A 47 -34.99 12.94 -18.98
CA ALA A 47 -35.06 11.79 -19.87
C ALA A 47 -33.66 11.56 -20.48
N PRO A 48 -33.19 10.31 -20.60
CA PRO A 48 -31.90 10.02 -21.22
C PRO A 48 -31.78 10.77 -22.54
N VAL A 49 -30.75 11.60 -22.67
CA VAL A 49 -30.51 12.34 -23.92
C VAL A 49 -30.10 11.32 -24.96
N ASN A 50 -30.89 11.20 -26.02
CA ASN A 50 -30.52 10.40 -27.18
C ASN A 50 -29.41 11.13 -27.94
N LEU A 51 -28.20 10.61 -27.89
CA LEU A 51 -27.00 11.18 -28.51
C LEU A 51 -26.84 10.70 -29.97
N ASP A 52 -27.93 10.51 -30.70
CA ASP A 52 -27.91 10.09 -32.12
C ASP A 52 -28.38 11.23 -33.03
N PRO A 53 -27.54 11.73 -33.95
CA PRO A 53 -26.17 11.27 -34.23
C PRO A 53 -25.19 11.65 -33.12
N THR A 54 -24.20 10.77 -32.90
CA THR A 54 -23.11 11.01 -31.95
C THR A 54 -22.47 12.34 -32.26
N ALA A 55 -22.49 13.24 -31.28
CA ALA A 55 -21.95 14.57 -31.46
C ALA A 55 -20.46 14.47 -31.84
N PRO A 56 -19.96 15.28 -32.78
CA PRO A 56 -18.60 15.15 -33.32
C PRO A 56 -17.52 15.25 -32.23
N GLU A 57 -17.80 15.93 -31.11
CA GLU A 57 -16.95 15.99 -29.93
C GLU A 57 -16.79 14.65 -29.22
N ILE A 58 -17.80 13.76 -29.22
CA ILE A 58 -17.73 12.42 -28.63
C ILE A 58 -16.88 11.52 -29.51
N VAL A 59 -17.05 11.59 -30.84
CA VAL A 59 -16.19 10.87 -31.79
C VAL A 59 -14.73 11.30 -31.60
N ARG A 60 -14.49 12.61 -31.46
CA ARG A 60 -13.15 13.14 -31.22
C ARG A 60 -12.59 12.72 -29.85
N TRP A 61 -13.44 12.63 -28.83
CA TRP A 61 -13.04 12.12 -27.51
C TRP A 61 -12.63 10.65 -27.59
N ASP A 62 -13.42 9.81 -28.25
CA ASP A 62 -13.12 8.38 -28.41
C ASP A 62 -11.81 8.13 -29.18
N GLU A 63 -11.51 8.96 -30.20
CA GLU A 63 -10.21 8.95 -30.88
C GLU A 63 -9.03 9.28 -29.95
N LEU A 64 -9.25 10.11 -28.93
CA LEU A 64 -8.24 10.54 -27.96
C LEU A 64 -8.12 9.59 -26.76
N THR A 65 -9.14 8.78 -26.47
CA THR A 65 -9.16 7.83 -25.34
C THR A 65 -8.77 6.41 -25.70
N GLY A 66 -8.10 6.19 -26.83
CA GLY A 66 -7.54 4.89 -27.16
C GLY A 66 -6.57 4.41 -26.06
N ASP A 67 -6.55 3.10 -25.83
CA ASP A 67 -5.60 2.49 -24.90
C ASP A 67 -4.17 2.75 -25.38
N VAL A 68 -3.31 3.22 -24.47
CA VAL A 68 -1.90 3.45 -24.74
C VAL A 68 -1.08 2.45 -23.95
N ASP A 69 -0.69 1.35 -24.61
CA ASP A 69 0.23 0.38 -24.05
C ASP A 69 1.69 0.78 -24.36
N ILE A 70 2.50 0.93 -23.32
CA ILE A 70 3.93 1.20 -23.45
C ILE A 70 4.69 -0.12 -23.32
N TYR A 71 5.14 -0.69 -24.44
CA TYR A 71 5.98 -1.89 -24.42
C TYR A 71 7.42 -1.53 -24.00
N HIS A 72 7.78 -1.81 -22.74
CA HIS A 72 9.12 -1.53 -22.21
C HIS A 72 10.04 -2.77 -22.22
N GLY A 73 9.50 -3.98 -22.34
CA GLY A 73 10.29 -5.21 -22.43
C GLY A 73 11.20 -5.45 -21.22
N GLY A 74 10.75 -5.04 -20.02
CA GLY A 74 11.54 -5.15 -18.80
C GLY A 74 12.77 -4.22 -18.79
N ASP A 75 12.64 -2.99 -19.29
CA ASP A 75 13.68 -1.97 -19.16
C ASP A 75 13.04 -0.64 -18.75
N ALA A 76 13.23 -0.22 -17.49
CA ALA A 76 12.57 0.97 -16.97
C ALA A 76 13.07 2.25 -17.66
N SER A 77 14.25 2.22 -18.28
CA SER A 77 14.80 3.38 -19.01
C SER A 77 14.02 3.74 -20.28
N LYS A 78 13.12 2.87 -20.74
CA LYS A 78 12.22 3.17 -21.87
C LYS A 78 10.95 3.92 -21.43
N VAL A 79 10.67 3.94 -20.14
CA VAL A 79 9.50 4.61 -19.54
C VAL A 79 9.92 5.86 -18.78
N LEU A 80 11.09 5.80 -18.12
CA LEU A 80 11.60 6.88 -17.28
C LEU A 80 12.48 7.84 -18.08
N ASP A 81 12.15 9.12 -18.02
CA ASP A 81 12.96 10.21 -18.61
C ASP A 81 14.17 10.62 -17.74
N VAL A 82 14.58 9.73 -16.83
CA VAL A 82 15.71 9.95 -15.93
C VAL A 82 16.76 8.87 -16.14
N PRO A 83 18.05 9.26 -16.21
CA PRO A 83 19.13 8.32 -16.50
C PRO A 83 19.26 7.28 -15.39
N ARG A 84 19.51 6.02 -15.77
CA ARG A 84 19.79 4.94 -14.82
C ARG A 84 21.07 5.25 -14.02
N PRO A 85 21.01 5.30 -12.68
CA PRO A 85 22.20 5.41 -11.85
C PRO A 85 23.16 4.23 -12.05
N SER A 86 24.46 4.47 -11.95
CA SER A 86 25.50 3.43 -12.16
C SER A 86 25.48 2.26 -11.15
N TRP A 87 24.81 2.43 -10.02
CA TRP A 87 24.67 1.39 -8.99
C TRP A 87 23.43 0.51 -9.20
N CYS A 88 22.57 0.85 -10.15
CA CYS A 88 21.37 0.08 -10.44
C CYS A 88 21.70 -1.16 -11.27
N ASP A 89 21.02 -2.24 -10.96
CA ASP A 89 21.07 -3.48 -11.72
C ASP A 89 19.83 -3.54 -12.63
N PRO A 90 19.97 -3.58 -13.97
CA PRO A 90 18.83 -3.65 -14.89
C PRO A 90 17.88 -4.82 -14.61
N ASP A 91 18.38 -5.93 -14.03
CA ASP A 91 17.58 -7.10 -13.69
C ASP A 91 16.71 -6.89 -12.43
N GLU A 92 16.99 -5.82 -11.67
CA GLU A 92 16.31 -5.46 -10.41
C GLU A 92 15.47 -4.18 -10.53
N ASP A 93 15.31 -3.66 -11.75
CA ASP A 93 14.35 -2.61 -12.07
C ASP A 93 12.93 -3.08 -11.72
N PHE A 94 12.11 -2.19 -11.19
CA PHE A 94 10.72 -2.49 -10.86
C PHE A 94 9.76 -1.85 -11.85
N TYR A 95 8.70 -2.60 -12.13
CA TYR A 95 7.64 -2.25 -13.08
C TYR A 95 6.30 -2.41 -12.39
N GLY A 96 5.37 -1.51 -12.66
CA GLY A 96 4.01 -1.63 -12.19
C GLY A 96 3.02 -1.06 -13.18
N ASP A 97 1.76 -0.99 -12.77
CA ASP A 97 0.63 -0.71 -13.66
C ASP A 97 0.49 0.78 -14.02
N SER A 98 1.44 1.60 -13.58
CA SER A 98 1.39 3.06 -13.69
C SER A 98 2.79 3.65 -13.71
N ILE A 99 2.98 4.83 -14.32
CA ILE A 99 4.31 5.49 -14.44
C ILE A 99 4.96 5.69 -13.07
N ASP A 100 4.17 5.98 -12.04
CA ASP A 100 4.63 6.12 -10.65
C ASP A 100 5.07 4.81 -9.99
N SER A 101 4.81 3.68 -10.65
CA SER A 101 5.22 2.35 -10.25
C SER A 101 6.42 1.82 -11.05
N PHE A 102 7.23 2.72 -11.64
CA PHE A 102 8.52 2.38 -12.26
C PHE A 102 9.70 2.96 -11.49
N GLY A 103 10.83 2.24 -11.53
CA GLY A 103 12.09 2.77 -11.02
C GLY A 103 13.24 1.77 -11.09
N TYR A 104 14.42 2.26 -10.73
CA TYR A 104 15.66 1.51 -10.79
C TYR A 104 16.02 0.98 -9.40
N GLY A 105 16.39 -0.29 -9.32
CA GLY A 105 16.82 -0.96 -8.10
C GLY A 105 18.29 -1.35 -8.15
N SER A 106 18.95 -1.42 -6.98
CA SER A 106 20.23 -2.11 -6.85
C SER A 106 20.04 -3.62 -6.78
N ALA A 107 21.14 -4.37 -6.85
CA ALA A 107 21.15 -5.74 -6.33
C ALA A 107 20.63 -5.79 -4.88
N VAL A 108 19.87 -6.84 -4.55
CA VAL A 108 19.23 -7.00 -3.24
C VAL A 108 20.17 -7.68 -2.24
N ALA A 109 20.50 -6.98 -1.15
CA ALA A 109 21.16 -7.58 0.00
C ALA A 109 20.14 -8.36 0.85
N ARG A 110 20.50 -9.57 1.31
CA ARG A 110 19.60 -10.47 2.04
C ARG A 110 20.23 -10.87 3.38
N VAL A 111 19.48 -10.68 4.47
CA VAL A 111 19.84 -11.12 5.82
C VAL A 111 18.85 -12.19 6.25
N VAL A 112 19.35 -13.41 6.49
CA VAL A 112 18.53 -14.54 6.93
C VAL A 112 18.12 -14.35 8.40
N VAL A 113 16.84 -14.54 8.69
CA VAL A 113 16.28 -14.48 10.05
C VAL A 113 16.09 -15.92 10.55
N SER A 114 17.09 -16.45 11.25
CA SER A 114 17.12 -17.85 11.71
C SER A 114 15.97 -18.23 12.63
N ASN A 115 15.43 -17.25 13.38
CA ASN A 115 14.33 -17.47 14.32
C ASN A 115 12.95 -17.21 13.69
N GLY A 116 12.90 -16.94 12.39
CA GLY A 116 11.66 -16.69 11.65
C GLY A 116 11.18 -17.90 10.86
N THR A 117 9.88 -17.92 10.54
CA THR A 117 9.27 -19.00 9.75
C THR A 117 9.51 -18.79 8.26
N GLY A 118 10.21 -19.74 7.62
CA GLY A 118 10.37 -19.84 6.17
C GLY A 118 9.38 -20.81 5.50
N VAL A 119 9.59 -21.05 4.21
CA VAL A 119 8.90 -22.09 3.42
C VAL A 119 9.91 -23.17 3.04
N SER A 120 9.51 -24.43 3.12
CA SER A 120 10.28 -25.53 2.50
C SER A 120 9.36 -26.30 1.58
N ASP A 121 9.88 -26.65 0.40
CA ASP A 121 9.20 -27.49 -0.60
C ASP A 121 9.69 -28.94 -0.59
N GLY A 122 10.56 -29.29 0.37
CA GLY A 122 11.19 -30.61 0.53
C GLY A 122 12.57 -30.73 -0.11
N GLU A 123 12.90 -29.89 -1.09
CA GLU A 123 14.23 -29.84 -1.74
C GLU A 123 15.02 -28.61 -1.33
N SER A 124 14.32 -27.52 -1.06
CA SER A 124 14.87 -26.24 -0.65
C SER A 124 14.20 -25.76 0.64
N LEU A 125 14.96 -24.95 1.39
CA LEU A 125 14.44 -24.14 2.49
C LEU A 125 14.64 -22.68 2.09
N ASP A 126 13.55 -21.95 1.91
CA ASP A 126 13.57 -20.51 1.78
C ASP A 126 13.27 -19.86 3.15
N PRO A 127 14.29 -19.35 3.86
CA PRO A 127 14.12 -18.85 5.21
C PRO A 127 13.41 -17.50 5.25
N ALA A 128 12.84 -17.16 6.41
CA ALA A 128 12.48 -15.78 6.69
C ALA A 128 13.71 -14.87 6.50
N ARG A 129 13.50 -13.67 5.97
CA ARG A 129 14.60 -12.77 5.61
C ARG A 129 14.22 -11.31 5.71
N VAL A 130 15.23 -10.49 5.96
CA VAL A 130 15.20 -9.05 5.70
C VAL A 130 15.93 -8.82 4.39
N THR A 131 15.34 -8.05 3.49
CA THR A 131 15.97 -7.63 2.25
C THR A 131 16.14 -6.12 2.24
N VAL A 132 17.27 -5.66 1.71
CA VAL A 132 17.62 -4.24 1.64
C VAL A 132 18.08 -3.94 0.21
N GLN A 133 17.54 -2.86 -0.36
CA GLN A 133 17.81 -2.45 -1.72
C GLN A 133 17.88 -0.92 -1.80
N ALA A 134 18.83 -0.37 -2.55
CA ALA A 134 18.78 1.04 -2.95
C ALA A 134 17.78 1.19 -4.09
N LEU A 135 16.94 2.21 -4.00
CA LEU A 135 15.82 2.43 -4.91
C LEU A 135 15.85 3.86 -5.42
N MET A 136 15.65 4.03 -6.73
CA MET A 136 15.27 5.30 -7.32
C MET A 136 13.93 5.13 -8.01
N ALA A 137 12.88 5.72 -7.46
CA ALA A 137 11.52 5.58 -7.97
C ALA A 137 11.02 6.91 -8.52
N ALA A 138 10.25 6.83 -9.60
CA ALA A 138 9.79 7.99 -10.35
C ALA A 138 8.27 8.20 -10.16
N SER A 139 7.86 8.47 -8.92
CA SER A 139 6.44 8.67 -8.57
C SER A 139 6.01 10.13 -8.70
N GLY A 140 5.90 10.64 -9.94
CA GLY A 140 5.61 12.06 -10.22
C GLY A 140 6.75 13.03 -9.83
N TYR A 141 7.70 12.58 -9.02
CA TYR A 141 8.99 13.16 -8.72
C TYR A 141 9.99 12.04 -8.50
N VAL A 142 11.26 12.30 -8.81
CA VAL A 142 12.35 11.35 -8.57
C VAL A 142 12.65 11.32 -7.09
N HIS A 143 12.51 10.16 -6.46
CA HIS A 143 12.93 9.96 -5.08
C HIS A 143 13.96 8.84 -4.99
N TYR A 144 14.96 9.08 -4.15
CA TYR A 144 15.97 8.09 -3.79
C TYR A 144 15.67 7.59 -2.39
N GLY A 145 15.70 6.27 -2.21
CA GLY A 145 15.45 5.66 -0.92
C GLY A 145 16.12 4.31 -0.76
N ILE A 146 16.01 3.78 0.45
CA ILE A 146 16.40 2.42 0.81
C ILE A 146 15.12 1.65 1.09
N GLN A 147 14.80 0.69 0.23
CA GLN A 147 13.69 -0.22 0.47
C GLN A 147 14.13 -1.33 1.42
N ILE A 148 13.37 -1.52 2.48
CA ILE A 148 13.51 -2.64 3.40
C ILE A 148 12.24 -3.49 3.29
N CYS A 149 12.41 -4.78 3.01
CA CYS A 149 11.30 -5.73 2.99
C CYS A 149 11.57 -6.87 3.97
N LEU A 150 10.64 -7.04 4.91
CA LEU A 150 10.58 -8.15 5.84
C LEU A 150 9.71 -9.24 5.24
N SER A 151 10.28 -10.41 5.00
CA SER A 151 9.58 -11.56 4.42
C SER A 151 9.53 -12.69 5.44
N ARG A 152 8.31 -13.17 5.75
CA ARG A 152 8.09 -14.38 6.54
C ARG A 152 6.93 -15.20 5.99
N ALA A 153 6.98 -16.51 6.16
CA ALA A 153 5.85 -17.38 5.86
C ALA A 153 4.85 -17.40 7.01
N THR A 154 3.56 -17.45 6.68
CA THR A 154 2.47 -17.69 7.63
C THR A 154 1.51 -18.75 7.10
N GLY A 155 0.78 -19.42 7.98
CA GLY A 155 -0.09 -20.56 7.62
C GLY A 155 0.53 -21.91 8.02
N ALA A 156 -0.26 -22.97 7.88
CA ALA A 156 0.14 -24.35 8.17
C ALA A 156 0.46 -25.10 6.87
N ASP A 157 1.51 -25.93 6.89
CA ASP A 157 1.89 -26.86 5.83
C ASP A 157 1.81 -26.29 4.40
N LYS A 158 0.85 -26.76 3.60
CA LYS A 158 0.69 -26.43 2.17
C LYS A 158 0.05 -25.07 1.92
N ASP A 159 -0.53 -24.44 2.94
CA ASP A 159 -1.17 -23.13 2.86
C ASP A 159 -0.22 -22.00 3.31
N ARG A 160 1.10 -22.25 3.27
CA ARG A 160 2.08 -21.23 3.64
C ARG A 160 2.10 -20.11 2.60
N LEU A 161 1.72 -18.92 3.02
CA LEU A 161 1.79 -17.69 2.24
C LEU A 161 2.91 -16.81 2.75
N TRP A 162 3.68 -16.23 1.84
CA TRP A 162 4.63 -15.17 2.17
C TRP A 162 3.87 -13.90 2.55
N ILE A 163 4.11 -13.42 3.76
CA ILE A 163 3.78 -12.06 4.16
C ILE A 163 5.03 -11.21 3.95
N ASN A 164 4.88 -10.18 3.14
CA ASN A 164 5.90 -9.17 2.91
C ASN A 164 5.43 -7.85 3.52
N SER A 165 6.25 -7.29 4.41
CA SER A 165 6.06 -5.93 4.91
C SER A 165 7.20 -5.08 4.36
N LYS A 166 6.83 -4.09 3.54
CA LYS A 166 7.78 -3.23 2.83
C LYS A 166 7.70 -1.81 3.38
N MET A 167 8.85 -1.16 3.48
CA MET A 167 8.95 0.28 3.71
C MET A 167 10.10 0.84 2.89
N THR A 168 9.98 2.11 2.50
CA THR A 168 11.05 2.86 1.86
C THR A 168 11.46 3.99 2.79
N LEU A 169 12.75 4.08 3.06
CA LEU A 169 13.35 5.12 3.89
C LEU A 169 14.13 6.09 3.01
N THR A 170 14.17 7.36 3.37
CA THR A 170 15.19 8.27 2.84
C THR A 170 16.59 7.80 3.28
N PRO A 171 17.67 8.21 2.60
CA PRO A 171 19.03 7.88 3.03
C PRO A 171 19.33 8.29 4.49
N ALA A 172 18.79 9.42 4.95
CA ALA A 172 18.98 9.89 6.33
C ALA A 172 18.28 8.98 7.34
N GLU A 173 17.01 8.64 7.11
CA GLU A 173 16.25 7.73 7.98
C GLU A 173 16.86 6.31 7.98
N ALA A 174 17.42 5.86 6.85
CA ALA A 174 18.10 4.58 6.76
C ALA A 174 19.39 4.55 7.62
N LEU A 175 20.14 5.65 7.65
CA LEU A 175 21.31 5.79 8.53
C LEU A 175 20.89 5.82 10.00
N GLU A 176 19.83 6.55 10.34
CA GLU A 176 19.28 6.58 11.69
C GLU A 176 18.84 5.18 12.15
N LEU A 177 18.11 4.44 11.29
CA LEU A 177 17.73 3.06 11.57
C LEU A 177 18.97 2.17 11.77
N ALA A 178 20.01 2.33 10.95
CA ALA A 178 21.25 1.57 11.10
C ALA A 178 21.92 1.84 12.45
N ASP A 179 21.94 3.09 12.91
CA ASP A 179 22.50 3.45 14.22
C ASP A 179 21.65 2.89 15.38
N VAL A 180 20.32 2.94 15.27
CA VAL A 180 19.42 2.32 16.25
C VAL A 180 19.63 0.81 16.32
N LEU A 181 19.81 0.14 15.17
CA LEU A 181 20.07 -1.30 15.13
C LEU A 181 21.42 -1.64 15.78
N ARG A 182 22.48 -0.85 15.53
CA ARG A 182 23.78 -1.03 16.19
C ARG A 182 23.66 -0.87 17.71
N ALA A 183 23.02 0.21 18.16
CA ALA A 183 22.79 0.43 19.59
C ALA A 183 21.96 -0.70 20.23
N ALA A 184 20.96 -1.23 19.52
CA ALA A 184 20.17 -2.36 19.99
C ALA A 184 21.01 -3.64 20.15
N VAL A 185 21.97 -3.88 19.25
CA VAL A 185 22.92 -5.00 19.38
C VAL A 185 23.79 -4.81 20.62
N ASP A 186 24.35 -3.62 20.84
CA ASP A 186 25.18 -3.32 22.02
C ASP A 186 24.42 -3.57 23.33
N LEU A 187 23.11 -3.23 23.38
CA LEU A 187 22.25 -3.48 24.54
C LEU A 187 22.06 -4.96 24.88
N THR A 188 22.24 -5.87 23.93
CA THR A 188 22.08 -7.31 24.20
C THR A 188 23.22 -7.88 25.05
N GLY A 189 24.35 -7.17 25.16
CA GLY A 189 25.53 -7.62 25.92
C GLY A 189 26.18 -8.88 25.35
N VAL A 190 25.84 -9.28 24.13
CA VAL A 190 26.49 -10.39 23.43
C VAL A 190 27.83 -9.88 22.91
N GLU A 191 28.93 -10.33 23.52
CA GLU A 191 30.27 -10.13 22.96
C GLU A 191 30.34 -10.87 21.62
N GLN A 192 30.71 -10.14 20.55
CA GLN A 192 30.88 -10.70 19.20
C GLN A 192 32.16 -11.51 19.08
#